data_AF-A0AA88RK66-F1
#
_entry.id   AF-A0AA88RK66-F1
#
_cell.length_a   1.000
_cell.length_b   1.000
_cell.length_c   1.000
_cell.angle_alpha   90.00
_cell.angle_beta   90.00
_cell.angle_gamma   90.00
#
_symmetry.space_group_name_H-M   'P 1'
#
loop_
_entity.id
_entity.type
_entity.pdbx_description
1 polymer ?
#
loop_
_entity_poly.entity_id
_entity_poly.type
_entity_poly.pdbx_seq_one_letter_code
_entity_poly.pdbx_strand_id
1 'polypeptide(L)'
;VPWNAFFQSKAVWAMIYAHFCGSWGHYTCLSWLPTYFSDELNLNLAEAAWVSVLPPLASVFVTSIAAQFADSLISNGVETTVVRKVCQTIAFLSPAACMILSSLDLGLPPWEIVAILTAGLALSSFALSGLYCTHQDISPEYASILLGITNTVGAVPGIVGVALTGYLLDSTHSWGMSLFAPSIFFYLTGTVVWLVFASSKPQNFSKTD
;
A
#
# COMPACT_ATOMS: atom_id res chain seq x y z
N VAL A 1 9.41 -3.05 27.52
CA VAL A 1 8.51 -2.79 26.37
C VAL A 1 7.07 -2.87 26.86
N PRO A 2 6.27 -1.80 26.75
CA PRO A 2 4.89 -1.73 27.28
C PRO A 2 3.88 -2.36 26.31
N TRP A 3 3.92 -3.70 26.18
CA TRP A 3 3.10 -4.44 25.22
C TRP A 3 1.60 -4.15 25.33
N ASN A 4 1.06 -4.12 26.56
CA ASN A 4 -0.36 -3.86 26.80
C ASN A 4 -0.77 -2.47 26.28
N ALA A 5 0.06 -1.45 26.52
CA ALA A 5 -0.19 -0.09 26.05
C ALA A 5 -0.25 0.01 24.52
N PHE A 6 0.63 -0.72 23.82
CA PHE A 6 0.62 -0.75 22.35
C PHE A 6 -0.71 -1.30 21.81
N PHE A 7 -1.17 -2.44 22.34
CA PHE A 7 -2.39 -3.10 21.87
C PHE A 7 -3.68 -2.45 22.37
N GLN A 8 -3.62 -1.48 23.29
CA GLN A 8 -4.75 -0.63 23.63
C GLN A 8 -4.86 0.62 22.74
N SER A 9 -3.80 0.99 22.01
CA SER A 9 -3.79 2.19 21.17
C SER A 9 -4.51 1.96 19.83
N LYS A 10 -5.57 2.75 19.59
CA LYS A 10 -6.28 2.76 18.30
C LYS A 10 -5.38 3.12 17.12
N ALA A 11 -4.40 4.00 17.35
CA ALA A 11 -3.45 4.41 16.30
C ALA A 11 -2.52 3.24 15.91
N VAL A 12 -2.10 2.43 16.88
CA VAL A 12 -1.28 1.23 16.62
C VAL A 12 -2.08 0.20 15.82
N TRP A 13 -3.34 -0.05 16.17
CA TRP A 13 -4.22 -0.92 15.37
C TRP A 13 -4.45 -0.39 13.95
N ALA A 14 -4.60 0.93 13.78
CA ALA A 14 -4.71 1.54 12.46
C ALA A 14 -3.45 1.32 11.62
N MET A 15 -2.25 1.41 12.23
CA MET A 15 -0.98 1.09 11.56
C MET A 15 -0.87 -0.38 11.18
N ILE A 16 -1.22 -1.30 12.09
CA ILE A 16 -1.20 -2.74 11.81
C ILE A 16 -2.08 -3.05 10.60
N TYR A 17 -3.32 -2.56 10.61
CA TYR A 17 -4.27 -2.83 9.54
C TYR A 17 -3.88 -2.17 8.22
N ALA A 18 -3.39 -0.92 8.25
CA ALA A 18 -2.89 -0.26 7.05
C ALA A 18 -1.67 -0.99 6.47
N HIS A 19 -0.73 -1.44 7.30
CA HIS A 19 0.40 -2.23 6.81
C HIS A 19 -0.07 -3.53 6.14
N PHE A 20 -1.00 -4.26 6.76
CA PHE A 20 -1.62 -5.43 6.14
C PHE A 20 -2.25 -5.12 4.77
N CYS A 21 -3.05 -4.05 4.67
CA CYS A 21 -3.73 -3.68 3.44
C CYS A 21 -2.75 -3.27 2.32
N GLY A 22 -1.75 -2.45 2.67
CA GLY A 22 -0.72 -2.03 1.73
C GLY A 22 0.12 -3.21 1.22
N SER A 23 0.52 -4.10 2.13
CA SER A 23 1.27 -5.30 1.79
C SER A 23 0.47 -6.30 0.97
N TRP A 24 -0.86 -6.34 1.13
CA TRP A 24 -1.71 -7.16 0.27
C TRP A 24 -1.54 -6.78 -1.18
N GLY A 25 -1.84 -5.53 -1.55
CA GLY A 25 -1.70 -5.10 -2.93
C GLY A 25 -0.25 -5.14 -3.43
N HIS A 26 0.73 -4.85 -2.57
CA HIS A 26 2.14 -4.94 -2.94
C HIS A 26 2.57 -6.37 -3.31
N TYR A 27 2.32 -7.35 -2.44
CA TYR A 27 2.78 -8.72 -2.68
C TYR A 27 1.98 -9.43 -3.77
N THR A 28 0.66 -9.23 -3.84
CA THR A 28 -0.14 -9.84 -4.92
C THR A 28 0.28 -9.30 -6.28
N CYS A 29 0.50 -7.99 -6.41
CA CYS A 29 1.03 -7.41 -7.65
C CYS A 29 2.44 -7.91 -7.94
N LEU A 30 3.34 -7.94 -6.95
CA LEU A 30 4.70 -8.43 -7.15
C LEU A 30 4.73 -9.86 -7.70
N SER A 31 3.83 -10.73 -7.24
CA SER A 31 3.76 -12.12 -7.69
C SER A 31 3.04 -12.31 -9.03
N TRP A 32 1.95 -11.57 -9.27
CA TRP A 32 1.04 -11.87 -10.39
C TRP A 32 1.11 -10.88 -11.55
N LEU A 33 1.74 -9.71 -11.39
CA LEU A 33 1.82 -8.69 -12.43
C LEU A 33 2.56 -9.17 -13.70
N PRO A 34 3.66 -9.96 -13.63
CA PRO A 34 4.28 -10.51 -14.84
C PRO A 34 3.35 -11.40 -15.63
N THR A 35 2.59 -12.28 -14.97
CA THR A 35 1.61 -13.15 -15.63
C THR A 35 0.46 -12.33 -16.20
N TYR A 36 -0.08 -11.37 -15.44
CA TYR A 36 -1.11 -10.46 -15.91
C TYR A 36 -0.69 -9.71 -17.18
N PHE A 37 0.52 -9.13 -17.21
CA PHE A 37 1.03 -8.45 -18.41
C PHE A 37 1.31 -9.40 -19.56
N SER A 38 1.70 -10.65 -19.29
CA SER A 38 1.84 -11.68 -20.33
C SER A 38 0.51 -11.92 -21.04
N ASP A 39 -0.56 -12.09 -20.26
CA ASP A 39 -1.92 -12.33 -20.79
C ASP A 39 -2.48 -11.10 -21.51
N GLU A 40 -2.37 -9.91 -20.90
CA GLU A 40 -2.94 -8.67 -21.42
C GLU A 40 -2.23 -8.17 -22.68
N LEU A 41 -0.90 -8.23 -22.72
CA LEU A 41 -0.08 -7.74 -23.84
C LEU A 41 0.20 -8.83 -24.89
N ASN A 42 -0.24 -10.07 -24.66
CA ASN A 42 0.15 -11.25 -25.45
C ASN A 42 1.67 -11.39 -25.61
N LEU A 43 2.42 -11.06 -24.56
CA LEU A 43 3.88 -11.20 -24.50
C LEU A 43 4.25 -12.57 -23.96
N ASN A 44 5.48 -13.02 -24.24
CA ASN A 44 6.01 -14.14 -23.48
C ASN A 44 6.34 -13.70 -22.04
N LEU A 45 6.42 -14.66 -21.12
CA LEU A 45 6.61 -14.37 -19.70
C LEU A 45 7.92 -13.62 -19.41
N ALA A 46 8.98 -13.87 -20.19
CA ALA A 46 10.26 -13.20 -19.99
C ALA A 46 10.19 -11.71 -20.37
N GLU A 47 9.51 -11.38 -21.47
CA GLU A 47 9.23 -9.99 -21.87
C GLU A 47 8.31 -9.30 -20.85
N ALA A 48 7.22 -9.96 -20.43
CA ALA A 48 6.30 -9.41 -19.45
C ALA A 48 6.95 -9.18 -18.07
N ALA A 49 7.92 -10.02 -17.69
CA ALA A 49 8.73 -9.81 -16.49
C ALA A 49 9.56 -8.53 -16.59
N TRP A 50 10.15 -8.21 -17.74
CA TRP A 50 10.82 -6.93 -17.96
C TRP A 50 9.87 -5.74 -17.88
N VAL A 51 8.65 -5.87 -18.42
CA VAL A 51 7.61 -4.82 -18.29
C VAL A 51 7.22 -4.60 -16.83
N SER A 52 7.17 -5.66 -16.03
CA SER A 52 6.83 -5.59 -14.59
C SER A 52 7.89 -4.90 -13.73
N VAL A 53 9.05 -4.54 -14.30
CA VAL A 53 10.06 -3.70 -13.65
C VAL A 53 9.69 -2.21 -13.70
N LEU A 54 8.78 -1.80 -14.61
CA LEU A 54 8.38 -0.39 -14.74
C LEU A 54 7.77 0.19 -13.46
N PRO A 55 6.83 -0.46 -12.75
CA PRO A 55 6.30 0.05 -11.49
C PRO A 55 7.36 0.33 -10.42
N PRO A 56 8.22 -0.63 -10.01
CA PRO A 56 9.23 -0.36 -9.00
C PRO A 56 10.26 0.69 -9.45
N LEU A 57 10.59 0.80 -10.74
CA LEU A 57 11.44 1.89 -11.23
C LEU A 57 10.76 3.25 -11.09
N ALA A 58 9.48 3.36 -11.45
CA ALA A 58 8.70 4.58 -11.28
C ALA A 58 8.55 4.95 -9.80
N SER A 59 8.37 3.97 -8.91
CA SER A 59 8.33 4.15 -7.45
C SER A 59 9.58 4.83 -6.90
N VAL A 60 10.77 4.56 -7.46
CA VAL A 60 12.02 5.22 -7.02
C VAL A 60 11.93 6.74 -7.19
N PHE A 61 11.46 7.20 -8.36
CA PHE A 61 11.31 8.64 -8.62
C PHE A 61 10.19 9.26 -7.78
N VAL A 62 9.05 8.56 -7.67
CA VAL A 62 7.91 9.05 -6.89
C VAL A 62 8.24 9.16 -5.40
N THR A 63 9.09 8.28 -4.86
CA THR A 63 9.52 8.34 -3.46
C THR A 63 10.20 9.67 -3.14
N SER A 64 11.08 10.16 -4.01
CA SER A 64 11.75 11.45 -3.82
C SER A 64 10.78 12.63 -3.86
N ILE A 65 9.74 12.56 -4.68
CA ILE A 65 8.68 13.57 -4.76
C ILE A 65 7.81 13.52 -3.50
N ALA A 66 7.41 12.33 -3.06
CA ALA A 66 6.56 12.12 -1.89
C ALA A 66 7.21 12.64 -0.61
N ALA A 67 8.51 12.40 -0.43
CA ALA A 67 9.26 12.91 0.72
C ALA A 67 9.29 14.45 0.73
N GLN A 68 9.71 15.07 -0.37
CA GLN A 68 9.75 16.54 -0.48
C GLN A 68 8.36 17.18 -0.31
N PHE A 69 7.32 16.55 -0.87
CA PHE A 69 5.95 16.99 -0.71
C PHE A 69 5.52 16.98 0.77
N ALA A 70 5.78 15.88 1.49
CA ALA A 70 5.44 15.76 2.89
C ALA A 70 6.22 16.77 3.76
N ASP A 71 7.52 16.89 3.54
CA ASP A 71 8.38 17.80 4.30
C ASP A 71 8.03 19.27 4.04
N SER A 72 7.67 19.61 2.80
CA SER A 72 7.18 20.96 2.45
C SER A 72 5.88 21.31 3.18
N LEU A 73 4.91 20.39 3.24
CA LEU A 73 3.67 20.65 3.98
C LEU A 73 3.91 20.81 5.48
N ILE A 74 4.76 19.96 6.08
CA ILE A 74 5.08 20.03 7.51
C ILE A 74 5.82 21.34 7.83
N SER A 75 6.81 21.73 7.02
CA SER A 75 7.56 22.99 7.21
C SER A 75 6.71 24.24 7.02
N ASN A 76 5.65 24.17 6.22
CA ASN A 76 4.64 25.23 6.09
C ASN A 76 3.60 25.24 7.23
N GLY A 77 3.76 24.39 8.24
CA GLY A 77 2.92 24.39 9.44
C GLY A 77 1.67 23.51 9.38
N VAL A 78 1.54 22.64 8.37
CA VAL A 78 0.46 21.64 8.34
C VAL A 78 0.75 20.57 9.40
N GLU A 79 -0.28 20.17 10.16
CA GLU A 79 -0.13 19.18 11.22
C GLU A 79 0.36 17.83 10.68
N THR A 80 1.37 17.23 11.33
CA THR A 80 1.98 15.98 10.88
C THR A 80 0.96 14.88 10.63
N THR A 81 -0.03 14.68 11.52
CA THR A 81 -1.07 13.67 11.31
C THR A 81 -1.85 13.90 10.02
N VAL A 82 -2.18 15.15 9.69
CA VAL A 82 -2.87 15.48 8.43
C VAL A 82 -2.00 15.13 7.24
N VAL A 83 -0.71 15.48 7.27
CA VAL A 83 0.23 15.13 6.19
C VAL A 83 0.35 13.62 6.03
N ARG A 84 0.55 12.86 7.12
CA ARG A 84 0.61 11.39 7.07
C ARG A 84 -0.68 10.77 6.54
N LYS A 85 -1.84 11.33 6.90
CA LYS A 85 -3.15 10.92 6.36
C LYS A 85 -3.28 11.17 4.87
N VAL A 86 -2.87 12.34 4.38
CA VAL A 86 -2.88 12.67 2.95
C VAL A 86 -1.96 11.74 2.18
N CYS A 87 -0.70 11.57 2.62
CA CYS A 87 0.25 10.68 1.96
C CYS A 87 -0.28 9.25 1.90
N GLN A 88 -0.79 8.71 3.01
CA GLN A 88 -1.33 7.35 3.00
C GLN A 88 -2.60 7.20 2.14
N THR A 89 -3.43 8.25 2.08
CA THR A 89 -4.62 8.26 1.23
C THR A 89 -4.22 8.21 -0.24
N ILE A 90 -3.23 9.00 -0.66
CA ILE A 90 -2.65 8.93 -2.01
C ILE A 90 -2.13 7.51 -2.25
N ALA A 91 -1.40 6.94 -1.29
CA ALA A 91 -0.76 5.65 -1.44
C ALA A 91 -1.73 4.47 -1.67
N PHE A 92 -2.96 4.57 -1.15
CA PHE A 92 -3.97 3.53 -1.27
C PHE A 92 -5.01 3.82 -2.36
N LEU A 93 -5.49 5.06 -2.45
CA LEU A 93 -6.51 5.40 -3.43
C LEU A 93 -5.96 5.45 -4.86
N SER A 94 -4.68 5.77 -5.05
CA SER A 94 -4.10 5.77 -6.40
C SER A 94 -4.05 4.38 -7.04
N PRO A 95 -3.45 3.33 -6.44
CA PRO A 95 -3.50 1.99 -7.05
C PRO A 95 -4.93 1.46 -7.11
N ALA A 96 -5.79 1.74 -6.12
CA ALA A 96 -7.19 1.32 -6.17
C ALA A 96 -7.95 1.93 -7.36
N ALA A 97 -7.82 3.24 -7.59
CA ALA A 97 -8.44 3.90 -8.72
C ALA A 97 -7.91 3.38 -10.06
N CYS A 98 -6.59 3.19 -10.18
CA CYS A 98 -5.97 2.62 -11.37
C CYS A 98 -6.46 1.19 -11.64
N MET A 99 -6.54 0.34 -10.61
CA MET A 99 -7.07 -1.03 -10.75
C MET A 99 -8.56 -1.04 -11.14
N ILE A 100 -9.36 -0.12 -10.60
CA ILE A 100 -10.76 0.03 -11.02
C ILE A 100 -10.82 0.41 -12.51
N LEU A 101 -10.05 1.41 -12.94
CA LEU A 101 -10.00 1.83 -14.34
C LEU A 101 -9.55 0.69 -15.27
N SER A 102 -8.54 -0.09 -14.87
CA SER A 102 -8.06 -1.26 -15.61
C SER A 102 -9.06 -2.43 -15.62
N SER A 103 -10.00 -2.48 -14.67
CA SER A 103 -11.04 -3.51 -14.63
C SER A 103 -12.26 -3.18 -15.51
N LEU A 104 -12.40 -1.93 -15.94
CA LEU A 104 -13.49 -1.49 -16.81
C LEU A 104 -13.11 -1.75 -18.27
N ASP A 105 -14.05 -2.30 -19.04
CA ASP A 105 -13.88 -2.48 -20.48
C ASP A 105 -14.06 -1.14 -21.21
N LEU A 106 -13.01 -0.32 -21.16
CA LEU A 106 -12.95 1.02 -21.77
C LEU A 106 -12.41 0.99 -23.21
N GLY A 107 -12.08 -0.20 -23.75
CA GLY A 107 -11.48 -0.34 -25.08
C GLY A 107 -10.09 0.30 -25.20
N LEU A 108 -9.38 0.45 -24.08
CA LEU A 108 -8.02 1.01 -24.06
C LEU A 108 -7.02 0.01 -24.65
N PRO A 109 -5.97 0.47 -25.35
CA PRO A 109 -4.92 -0.41 -25.80
C PRO A 109 -4.15 -0.98 -24.59
N PRO A 110 -3.67 -2.23 -24.68
CA PRO A 110 -2.97 -2.90 -23.57
C PRO A 110 -1.82 -2.09 -22.94
N TRP A 111 -1.06 -1.32 -23.74
CA TRP A 111 0.03 -0.50 -23.22
C TRP A 111 -0.44 0.67 -22.34
N GLU A 112 -1.63 1.21 -22.58
CA GLU A 112 -2.21 2.25 -21.73
C GLU A 112 -2.62 1.68 -20.36
N ILE A 113 -3.14 0.45 -20.33
CA ILE A 113 -3.47 -0.26 -19.08
C ILE A 113 -2.21 -0.43 -18.22
N VAL A 114 -1.10 -0.86 -18.82
CA VAL A 114 0.19 -0.98 -18.12
C VAL A 114 0.67 0.36 -17.59
N ALA A 115 0.56 1.43 -18.38
CA ALA A 115 0.96 2.77 -17.95
C ALA A 115 0.12 3.26 -16.76
N ILE A 116 -1.21 3.04 -16.80
CA ILE A 116 -2.13 3.39 -15.71
C ILE A 116 -1.79 2.62 -14.43
N LEU A 117 -1.59 1.30 -14.52
CA LEU A 117 -1.22 0.48 -13.36
C LEU A 117 0.16 0.86 -12.82
N THR A 118 1.13 1.11 -13.70
CA THR A 118 2.47 1.58 -13.33
C THR A 118 2.39 2.89 -12.56
N ALA A 119 1.61 3.86 -13.03
CA ALA A 119 1.43 5.15 -12.35
C ALA A 119 0.77 4.99 -10.97
N GLY A 120 -0.29 4.19 -10.86
CA GLY A 120 -0.97 3.94 -9.59
C GLY A 120 -0.08 3.23 -8.56
N LEU A 121 0.62 2.17 -8.99
CA LEU A 121 1.57 1.44 -8.14
C LEU A 121 2.77 2.32 -7.75
N ALA A 122 3.25 3.19 -8.65
CA ALA A 122 4.32 4.12 -8.32
C ALA A 122 3.89 5.12 -7.22
N LEU A 123 2.67 5.66 -7.31
CA LEU A 123 2.07 6.54 -6.31
C LEU A 123 1.83 5.86 -4.95
N SER A 124 1.77 4.53 -4.90
CA SER A 124 1.73 3.80 -3.62
C SER A 124 2.98 4.03 -2.76
N SER A 125 4.08 4.53 -3.34
CA SER A 125 5.31 4.88 -2.63
C SER A 125 5.13 6.02 -1.63
N PHE A 126 4.05 6.80 -1.72
CA PHE A 126 3.67 7.77 -0.69
C PHE A 126 3.45 7.12 0.69
N ALA A 127 3.27 5.80 0.76
CA ALA A 127 3.19 5.07 2.03
C ALA A 127 4.46 5.21 2.88
N LEU A 128 5.63 5.41 2.26
CA LEU A 128 6.89 5.67 2.97
C LEU A 128 6.79 6.95 3.82
N SER A 129 6.22 8.01 3.25
CA SER A 129 5.98 9.28 3.96
C SER A 129 4.69 9.27 4.80
N GLY A 130 3.81 8.29 4.61
CA GLY A 130 2.58 8.09 5.38
C GLY A 130 2.78 7.12 6.55
N LEU A 131 2.57 5.82 6.30
CA LEU A 131 2.68 4.74 7.27
C LEU A 131 4.06 4.66 7.94
N TYR A 132 5.15 4.62 7.16
CA TYR A 132 6.46 4.29 7.74
C TYR A 132 6.97 5.36 8.70
N CYS A 133 6.87 6.65 8.33
CA CYS A 133 7.20 7.75 9.23
C CYS A 133 6.34 7.79 10.50
N THR A 134 5.08 7.33 10.44
CA THR A 134 4.15 7.39 11.59
C THR A 134 4.65 6.59 12.80
N HIS A 135 5.43 5.52 12.60
CA HIS A 135 6.03 4.76 13.70
C HIS A 135 6.96 5.63 14.55
N GLN A 136 7.77 6.47 13.89
CA GLN A 136 8.68 7.41 14.56
C GLN A 136 7.93 8.60 15.16
N ASP A 137 6.90 9.10 14.48
CA ASP A 137 6.08 10.21 14.97
C ASP A 137 5.33 9.86 16.27
N ILE A 138 4.81 8.63 16.37
CA ILE A 138 4.08 8.15 17.56
C ILE A 138 5.02 7.90 18.74
N SER A 139 6.15 7.24 18.52
CA SER A 139 7.11 7.00 19.59
C SER A 139 8.51 6.79 19.02
N PRO A 140 9.40 7.78 19.13
CA PRO A 140 10.80 7.64 18.71
C PRO A 140 11.53 6.50 19.44
N GLU A 141 11.21 6.29 20.72
CA GLU A 141 11.81 5.24 21.57
C GLU A 141 11.44 3.83 21.10
N TYR A 142 10.17 3.62 20.70
CA TYR A 142 9.64 2.30 20.34
C TYR A 142 9.39 2.13 18.83
N ALA A 143 9.87 3.06 18.00
CA ALA A 143 9.58 3.08 16.56
C ALA A 143 9.92 1.76 15.85
N SER A 144 11.08 1.17 16.15
CA SER A 144 11.52 -0.09 15.57
C SER A 144 10.68 -1.28 16.03
N ILE A 145 10.21 -1.29 17.28
CA ILE A 145 9.34 -2.34 17.82
C ILE A 145 7.96 -2.25 17.18
N LEU A 146 7.41 -1.03 17.07
CA LEU A 146 6.13 -0.79 16.40
C LEU A 146 6.21 -1.20 14.92
N LEU A 147 7.28 -0.83 14.22
CA LEU A 147 7.51 -1.26 12.83
C LEU A 147 7.64 -2.79 12.73
N GLY A 148 8.33 -3.43 13.68
CA GLY A 148 8.42 -4.88 13.77
C GLY A 148 7.03 -5.53 13.85
N ILE A 149 6.17 -5.06 14.76
CA ILE A 149 4.80 -5.55 14.92
C ILE A 149 4.01 -5.40 13.61
N THR A 150 3.99 -4.20 13.02
CA THR A 150 3.21 -3.95 11.81
C THR A 150 3.75 -4.74 10.62
N ASN A 151 5.07 -4.87 10.48
CA ASN A 151 5.71 -5.63 9.42
C ASN A 151 5.45 -7.14 9.53
N THR A 152 5.41 -7.70 10.74
CA THR A 152 5.03 -9.12 10.93
C THR A 152 3.63 -9.40 10.41
N VAL A 153 2.66 -8.54 10.73
CA VAL A 153 1.28 -8.67 10.20
C VAL A 153 1.26 -8.37 8.70
N GLY A 154 2.06 -7.39 8.26
CA GLY A 154 2.24 -7.01 6.87
C GLY A 154 2.83 -8.13 6.00
N ALA A 155 3.53 -9.13 6.56
CA ALA A 155 4.05 -10.25 5.79
C ALA A 155 2.97 -11.33 5.47
N VAL A 156 1.89 -11.38 6.25
CA VAL A 156 0.82 -12.39 6.09
C VAL A 156 0.17 -12.38 4.69
N PRO A 157 -0.18 -11.21 4.10
CA PRO A 157 -0.69 -11.15 2.73
C PRO A 157 0.23 -11.76 1.67
N GLY A 158 1.55 -11.79 1.87
CA GLY A 158 2.46 -12.41 0.91
C GLY A 158 2.26 -13.93 0.81
N ILE A 159 1.77 -14.57 1.88
CA ILE A 159 1.45 -16.00 1.90
C ILE A 159 0.01 -16.20 1.46
N VAL A 160 -0.93 -15.52 2.13
CA VAL A 160 -2.37 -15.77 1.97
C VAL A 160 -2.90 -15.12 0.70
N GLY A 161 -2.53 -13.87 0.43
CA GLY A 161 -3.02 -13.10 -0.71
C GLY A 161 -2.56 -13.65 -2.04
N VAL A 162 -1.30 -14.07 -2.15
CA VAL A 162 -0.76 -14.68 -3.38
C VAL A 162 -1.46 -16.00 -3.68
N ALA A 163 -1.61 -16.88 -2.68
CA ALA A 163 -2.31 -18.16 -2.83
C ALA A 163 -3.80 -17.98 -3.15
N LEU A 164 -4.47 -17.04 -2.48
CA LEU A 164 -5.88 -16.73 -2.74
C LEU A 164 -6.07 -16.20 -4.17
N THR A 165 -5.18 -15.33 -4.64
CA THR A 165 -5.25 -14.78 -6.01
C THR A 165 -5.16 -15.90 -7.04
N GLY A 166 -4.25 -16.87 -6.87
CA GLY A 166 -4.15 -18.04 -7.74
C GLY A 166 -5.42 -18.89 -7.75
N TYR A 167 -5.95 -19.22 -6.56
CA TYR A 167 -7.19 -19.98 -6.45
C TYR A 167 -8.39 -19.28 -7.11
N LEU A 168 -8.51 -17.96 -6.91
CA LEU A 168 -9.57 -17.17 -7.53
C LEU A 168 -9.40 -17.10 -9.04
N LEU A 169 -8.17 -17.00 -9.54
CA LEU A 169 -7.89 -16.94 -10.97
C LEU A 169 -8.25 -18.27 -11.65
N ASP A 170 -7.90 -19.39 -11.05
CA ASP A 170 -8.27 -20.73 -11.54
C ASP A 170 -9.79 -20.94 -11.55
N SER A 171 -10.51 -20.33 -10.61
CA SER A 171 -11.96 -20.50 -10.46
C SER A 171 -12.77 -19.53 -11.32
N THR A 172 -12.32 -18.29 -11.47
CA THR A 172 -13.09 -17.19 -12.10
C THR A 172 -12.59 -16.84 -13.49
N HIS A 173 -11.37 -17.23 -13.84
CA HIS A 173 -10.68 -16.84 -15.09
C HIS A 173 -10.66 -15.33 -15.34
N SER A 174 -10.72 -14.52 -14.27
CA SER A 174 -10.78 -13.06 -14.36
C SER A 174 -9.77 -12.41 -13.42
N TRP A 175 -8.87 -11.62 -14.00
CA TRP A 175 -7.91 -10.81 -13.26
C TRP A 175 -8.60 -9.72 -12.42
N GLY A 176 -9.69 -9.16 -12.92
CA GLY A 176 -10.51 -8.18 -12.19
C GLY A 176 -11.04 -8.74 -10.88
N MET A 177 -11.58 -9.96 -10.90
CA MET A 177 -12.12 -10.61 -9.69
C MET A 177 -11.03 -11.18 -8.78
N SER A 178 -9.92 -11.65 -9.35
CA SER A 178 -8.92 -12.43 -8.61
C SER A 178 -7.84 -11.56 -7.99
N LEU A 179 -7.34 -10.56 -8.73
CA LEU A 179 -6.23 -9.70 -8.32
C LEU A 179 -6.73 -8.32 -7.89
N PHE A 180 -7.56 -7.68 -8.71
CA PHE A 180 -7.95 -6.28 -8.50
C PHE A 180 -8.99 -6.14 -7.39
N ALA A 181 -10.08 -6.89 -7.40
CA ALA A 181 -11.18 -6.72 -6.44
C ALA A 181 -10.73 -6.89 -4.96
N PRO A 182 -9.94 -7.92 -4.57
CA PRO A 182 -9.43 -8.03 -3.21
C PRO A 182 -8.48 -6.89 -2.84
N SER A 183 -7.59 -6.50 -3.76
CA SER A 183 -6.64 -5.41 -3.54
C SER A 183 -7.35 -4.06 -3.36
N ILE A 184 -8.34 -3.75 -4.22
CA ILE A 184 -9.20 -2.56 -4.10
C ILE A 184 -9.93 -2.56 -2.76
N PHE A 185 -10.52 -3.70 -2.36
CA PHE A 185 -11.20 -3.83 -1.07
C PHE A 185 -10.29 -3.46 0.10
N PHE A 186 -9.07 -4.03 0.15
CA PHE A 186 -8.12 -3.73 1.23
C PHE A 186 -7.60 -2.30 1.17
N TYR A 187 -7.34 -1.75 -0.02
CA TYR A 187 -6.94 -0.35 -0.13
C TYR A 187 -8.03 0.61 0.38
N LEU A 188 -9.29 0.43 -0.03
CA LEU A 188 -10.40 1.29 0.39
C LEU A 188 -10.68 1.19 1.88
N THR A 189 -10.77 -0.03 2.42
CA THR A 189 -10.99 -0.25 3.86
C THR A 189 -9.82 0.23 4.69
N GLY A 190 -8.58 0.00 4.24
CA GLY A 190 -7.36 0.54 4.83
C GLY A 190 -7.36 2.07 4.87
N THR A 191 -7.79 2.73 3.80
CA THR A 191 -7.91 4.20 3.77
C THR A 191 -8.93 4.70 4.79
N VAL A 192 -10.11 4.07 4.88
CA VAL A 192 -11.13 4.46 5.86
C VAL A 192 -10.60 4.31 7.27
N VAL A 193 -10.03 3.16 7.63
CA VAL A 193 -9.49 2.91 8.97
C VAL A 193 -8.35 3.89 9.29
N TRP A 194 -7.46 4.15 8.34
CA TRP A 194 -6.36 5.10 8.51
C TRP A 194 -6.87 6.51 8.76
N LEU A 195 -7.81 6.99 7.96
CA LEU A 195 -8.37 8.34 8.10
C LEU A 195 -9.10 8.52 9.43
N VAL A 196 -9.80 7.50 9.92
CA VAL A 196 -10.56 7.58 11.17
C VAL A 196 -9.66 7.45 12.40
N PHE A 197 -8.70 6.52 12.41
CA PHE A 197 -8.01 6.11 13.63
C PHE A 197 -6.51 6.44 13.69
N ALA A 198 -5.85 6.73 12.57
CA ALA A 198 -4.42 7.05 12.60
C ALA A 198 -4.17 8.40 13.28
N SER A 199 -3.05 8.48 14.01
CA SER A 199 -2.55 9.68 14.65
C SER A 199 -1.03 9.67 14.64
N SER A 200 -0.42 10.81 14.32
CA SER A 200 1.04 11.01 14.33
C SER A 200 1.46 11.94 15.46
N LYS A 201 0.64 12.05 16.52
CA LYS A 201 0.98 12.77 17.74
C LYS A 201 1.77 11.84 18.66
N PRO A 202 2.85 12.32 19.31
CA PRO A 202 3.61 11.51 20.24
C PRO A 202 2.72 10.89 21.33
N GLN A 203 2.82 9.57 21.50
CA GLN A 203 2.10 8.81 22.51
C GLN A 203 3.05 8.36 23.61
N ASN A 204 2.63 8.55 24.86
CA ASN A 204 3.40 8.11 26.00
C ASN A 204 2.96 6.71 26.44
N PHE A 205 3.72 5.69 26.05
CA PHE A 205 3.46 4.30 26.41
C PHE A 205 4.03 3.88 27.77
N SER A 206 4.75 4.78 28.47
CA SER A 206 5.41 4.46 29.74
C SER A 206 4.49 4.52 30.98
N LYS A 207 3.25 5.02 30.85
CA LYS A 207 2.32 5.28 31.98
C LYS A 207 1.04 4.44 31.98
N THR A 208 1.15 3.14 31.75
CA THR A 208 0.03 2.23 32.03
C THR A 208 0.48 1.25 33.08
N ASP A 209 0.19 1.61 34.34
CA ASP A 209 0.16 0.70 35.48
C ASP A 209 -0.92 -0.37 35.28
#